data_AF-A0A539DPA0-F1
#
_entry.id   AF-A0A539DPA0-F1
#
_cell.length_a   1.000
_cell.length_b   1.000
_cell.length_c   1.000
_cell.angle_alpha   90.00
_cell.angle_beta   90.00
_cell.angle_gamma   90.00
#
_symmetry.space_group_name_H-M   'P 1'
#
loop_
_entity.id
_entity.type
_entity.pdbx_description
1 polymer ?
#
loop_
_entity_poly.entity_id
_entity_poly.type
_entity_poly.pdbx_seq_one_letter_code
_entity_poly.pdbx_strand_id
1 'polypeptide(L)'
;MRRWTFLFVVLTACTVEGPADSVTDPGSGPAFLGGDGAAPTCSRPDDGCACETGAEPATCYSDPMPGEGGSTLCGVGVRHCRNGVWGTCEITGTYELEPSLAALVTVPRSCGICDPDCAYACDYPSAADLPGRGVGVVFDPAESGLVLPAGPGGGPGVLTDTDGDGVPDAGDECPGAGFRAPCTPGTADDGLVHTLAFGGPSASDPLNLTVTVRTADVYFLMDTTGSMGGEITNLRAGITTGTYVPGCPGGIMGAIRCIIPDAWFGVGHHDDFPYAPFGSAASGDVVYRNLQDITMSTAMAAAAVGRIPLHYGYDWPESQSQALWAVASGGGLGGYLSARTGCPAGTWGYPCFRNGTIPIVILFTDAPYHNGPFGYGYSGVPA
;
A
#
# COMPACT_ATOMS: atom_id res chain seq x y z
N MET A 1 32.83 49.63 -7.89
CA MET A 1 32.63 48.39 -7.12
C MET A 1 31.30 47.78 -7.54
N ARG A 2 31.30 46.79 -8.45
CA ARG A 2 30.10 46.10 -8.92
C ARG A 2 30.03 44.75 -8.20
N ARG A 3 28.99 44.53 -7.37
CA ARG A 3 28.70 43.23 -6.77
C ARG A 3 27.84 42.44 -7.76
N TRP A 4 28.33 41.26 -8.16
CA TRP A 4 27.55 40.27 -8.89
C TRP A 4 26.95 39.33 -7.86
N THR A 5 25.62 39.23 -7.84
CA THR A 5 24.90 38.25 -7.02
C THR A 5 24.59 37.06 -7.91
N PHE A 6 25.28 35.94 -7.72
CA PHE A 6 24.92 34.65 -8.30
C PHE A 6 23.88 33.99 -7.38
N LEU A 7 22.68 33.77 -7.92
CA LEU A 7 21.65 32.95 -7.28
C LEU A 7 21.86 31.49 -7.73
N PHE A 8 22.35 30.65 -6.82
CA PHE A 8 22.31 29.20 -6.99
C PHE A 8 20.92 28.70 -6.60
N VAL A 9 20.14 28.25 -7.58
CA VAL A 9 18.90 27.49 -7.34
C VAL A 9 19.32 26.04 -7.12
N VAL A 10 19.21 25.57 -5.88
CA VAL A 10 19.33 24.14 -5.56
C VAL A 10 17.96 23.52 -5.79
N LEU A 11 17.80 22.90 -6.96
CA LEU A 11 16.75 21.91 -7.20
C LEU A 11 17.17 20.62 -6.49
N THR A 12 16.68 20.39 -5.28
CA THR A 12 16.61 19.03 -4.72
C THR A 12 15.45 18.31 -5.39
N ALA A 13 15.69 17.81 -6.60
CA ALA A 13 14.96 16.67 -7.11
C ALA A 13 15.52 15.43 -6.39
N CYS A 14 14.66 14.56 -5.87
CA CYS A 14 15.06 13.23 -5.45
C CYS A 14 15.79 12.58 -6.63
N THR A 15 17.07 12.32 -6.45
CA THR A 15 17.85 11.50 -7.37
C THR A 15 17.23 10.11 -7.34
N VAL A 16 16.71 9.67 -8.49
CA VAL A 16 16.55 8.26 -8.79
C VAL A 16 17.95 7.65 -8.65
N GLU A 17 18.14 6.86 -7.59
CA GLU A 17 19.36 6.09 -7.40
C GLU A 17 19.54 5.16 -8.59
N GLY A 18 20.66 5.35 -9.29
CA GLY A 18 21.38 4.35 -10.08
C GLY A 18 20.68 3.67 -11.26
N PRO A 19 21.40 3.31 -12.33
CA PRO A 19 20.92 2.25 -13.21
C PRO A 19 20.75 1.00 -12.35
N ALA A 20 19.65 0.28 -12.55
CA ALA A 20 19.50 -1.07 -12.02
C ALA A 20 20.79 -1.84 -12.32
N ASP A 21 21.55 -2.18 -11.28
CA ASP A 21 22.54 -3.23 -11.45
C ASP A 21 21.76 -4.40 -11.99
N SER A 22 22.15 -4.83 -13.19
CA SER A 22 21.66 -6.05 -13.80
C SER A 22 22.18 -7.21 -12.94
N VAL A 23 21.60 -7.39 -11.77
CA VAL A 23 21.53 -8.69 -11.14
C VAL A 23 20.71 -9.51 -12.11
N THR A 24 21.41 -10.27 -12.93
CA THR A 24 20.83 -11.37 -13.67
C THR A 24 20.07 -12.20 -12.66
N ASP A 25 18.74 -12.06 -12.65
CA ASP A 25 17.80 -12.98 -12.04
C ASP A 25 18.28 -14.39 -12.44
N PRO A 26 18.86 -15.18 -11.52
CA PRO A 26 19.22 -16.55 -11.83
C PRO A 26 17.88 -17.24 -11.98
N GLY A 27 17.44 -17.32 -13.24
CA GLY A 27 16.10 -17.74 -13.60
C GLY A 27 15.66 -19.00 -12.87
N SER A 28 14.34 -19.12 -12.73
CA SER A 28 13.62 -19.99 -11.81
C SER A 28 13.90 -19.66 -10.33
N GLY A 29 12.91 -19.02 -9.71
CA GLY A 29 12.74 -19.12 -8.26
C GLY A 29 12.79 -20.59 -7.82
N PRO A 30 13.06 -20.85 -6.53
CA PRO A 30 13.45 -22.18 -6.08
C PRO A 30 12.43 -23.23 -6.53
N ALA A 31 12.90 -24.21 -7.29
CA ALA A 31 12.15 -25.44 -7.48
C ALA A 31 12.09 -26.13 -6.11
N PHE A 32 10.91 -26.12 -5.50
CA PHE A 32 10.64 -26.87 -4.27
C PHE A 32 10.89 -28.36 -4.52
N LEU A 33 11.97 -28.90 -3.96
CA LEU A 33 12.25 -30.33 -4.00
C LEU A 33 11.37 -31.04 -2.97
N GLY A 34 10.58 -31.99 -3.47
CA GLY A 34 9.66 -32.80 -2.69
C GLY A 34 10.36 -33.78 -1.75
N GLY A 35 9.75 -33.96 -0.59
CA GLY A 35 9.93 -35.13 0.28
C GLY A 35 8.64 -35.94 0.32
N ASP A 36 8.72 -37.17 -0.17
CA ASP A 36 7.92 -38.34 0.22
C ASP A 36 6.38 -38.20 0.27
N GLY A 37 5.75 -38.12 -0.91
CA GLY A 37 4.33 -38.50 -1.09
C GLY A 37 3.27 -37.67 -0.36
N ALA A 38 3.66 -36.62 0.36
CA ALA A 38 2.77 -35.60 0.89
C ALA A 38 2.60 -34.46 -0.12
N ALA A 39 1.41 -33.85 -0.16
CA ALA A 39 1.16 -32.64 -0.92
C ALA A 39 2.22 -31.56 -0.58
N PRO A 40 2.71 -30.77 -1.56
CA PRO A 40 3.70 -29.74 -1.31
C PRO A 40 3.23 -28.78 -0.20
N THR A 41 4.13 -28.49 0.75
CA THR A 41 3.93 -27.43 1.73
C THR A 41 4.14 -26.10 1.02
N CYS A 42 3.05 -25.50 0.59
CA CYS A 42 3.05 -24.20 -0.07
C CYS A 42 2.91 -23.10 0.98
N SER A 43 3.48 -21.93 0.70
CA SER A 43 3.28 -20.72 1.50
C SER A 43 1.87 -20.13 1.39
N ARG A 44 1.04 -20.69 0.50
CA ARG A 44 -0.33 -20.27 0.21
C ARG A 44 -1.23 -21.48 -0.02
N PRO A 45 -2.55 -21.31 0.08
CA PRO A 45 -3.50 -22.38 -0.17
C PRO A 45 -3.63 -22.69 -1.67
N ASP A 46 -2.54 -22.98 -2.37
CA ASP A 46 -2.54 -23.26 -3.81
C ASP A 46 -3.14 -24.65 -4.14
N ASP A 47 -3.66 -24.81 -5.36
CA ASP A 47 -4.25 -26.09 -5.76
C ASP A 47 -3.22 -27.22 -5.62
N GLY A 48 -3.62 -28.31 -4.95
CA GLY A 48 -2.76 -29.43 -4.65
C GLY A 48 -1.84 -29.23 -3.45
N CYS A 49 -1.88 -28.09 -2.76
CA CYS A 49 -1.07 -27.84 -1.56
C CYS A 49 -1.65 -28.47 -0.29
N ALA A 50 -0.78 -28.83 0.64
CA ALA A 50 -1.18 -29.37 1.93
C ALA A 50 -2.00 -28.36 2.76
N CYS A 51 -2.98 -28.85 3.50
CA CYS A 51 -3.81 -28.04 4.40
C CYS A 51 -4.21 -28.81 5.66
N GLU A 52 -4.44 -28.08 6.75
CA GLU A 52 -4.93 -28.68 7.99
C GLU A 52 -6.37 -29.15 7.84
N THR A 53 -6.67 -30.33 8.41
CA THR A 53 -8.04 -30.88 8.39
C THR A 53 -8.96 -29.96 9.18
N GLY A 54 -9.92 -29.33 8.50
CA GLY A 54 -10.83 -28.34 9.08
C GLY A 54 -10.47 -26.88 8.80
N ALA A 55 -9.48 -26.62 7.93
CA ALA A 55 -9.19 -25.27 7.46
C ALA A 55 -10.43 -24.62 6.81
N GLU A 56 -10.69 -23.37 7.18
CA GLU A 56 -11.75 -22.55 6.58
C GLU A 56 -11.51 -22.35 5.07
N PRO A 57 -12.56 -22.22 4.23
CA PRO A 57 -12.40 -21.98 2.81
C PRO A 57 -11.52 -20.76 2.52
N ALA A 58 -10.63 -20.87 1.54
CA ALA A 58 -9.74 -19.79 1.14
C ALA A 58 -10.24 -19.12 -0.15
N THR A 59 -10.10 -17.79 -0.23
CA THR A 59 -10.28 -17.06 -1.49
C THR A 59 -9.23 -17.51 -2.49
N CYS A 60 -9.63 -17.56 -3.76
CA CYS A 60 -8.73 -17.90 -4.85
C CYS A 60 -9.09 -17.19 -6.13
N TYR A 61 -8.16 -17.23 -7.08
CA TYR A 61 -8.28 -16.53 -8.34
C TYR A 61 -8.01 -17.48 -9.52
N SER A 62 -8.60 -17.18 -10.68
CA SER A 62 -8.35 -17.93 -11.92
C SER A 62 -7.07 -17.49 -12.62
N ASP A 63 -6.60 -18.31 -13.55
CA ASP A 63 -5.67 -17.84 -14.56
C ASP A 63 -6.30 -16.72 -15.41
N PRO A 64 -5.49 -15.77 -15.91
CA PRO A 64 -5.98 -14.70 -16.77
C PRO A 64 -6.47 -15.22 -18.12
N MET A 65 -7.65 -14.77 -18.53
CA MET A 65 -8.21 -15.04 -19.84
C MET A 65 -8.25 -13.78 -20.70
N PRO A 66 -8.10 -13.86 -22.03
CA PRO A 66 -8.24 -12.70 -22.91
C PRO A 66 -9.68 -12.16 -22.84
N GLY A 67 -9.84 -10.87 -22.55
CA GLY A 67 -11.11 -10.15 -22.64
C GLY A 67 -11.24 -9.36 -23.95
N GLU A 68 -12.34 -8.60 -24.09
CA GLU A 68 -12.57 -7.78 -25.28
C GLU A 68 -11.69 -6.52 -25.27
N GLY A 69 -11.30 -6.01 -26.45
CA GLY A 69 -10.54 -4.76 -26.51
C GLY A 69 -9.11 -4.80 -25.94
N GLY A 70 -8.58 -5.99 -25.62
CA GLY A 70 -7.24 -6.15 -25.04
C GLY A 70 -7.22 -6.14 -23.50
N SER A 71 -8.39 -6.19 -22.87
CA SER A 71 -8.54 -6.40 -21.43
C SER A 71 -8.18 -7.83 -21.02
N THR A 72 -8.04 -8.04 -19.71
CA THR A 72 -7.85 -9.36 -19.10
C THR A 72 -9.05 -9.70 -18.23
N LEU A 73 -9.70 -10.84 -18.50
CA LEU A 73 -10.78 -11.37 -17.67
C LEU A 73 -10.22 -12.26 -16.56
N CYS A 74 -10.60 -11.94 -15.32
CA CYS A 74 -10.17 -12.63 -14.11
C CYS A 74 -11.37 -13.20 -13.36
N GLY A 75 -11.20 -14.40 -12.79
CA GLY A 75 -12.16 -15.03 -11.91
C GLY A 75 -11.74 -14.93 -10.45
N VAL A 76 -12.70 -14.68 -9.56
CA VAL A 76 -12.56 -14.82 -8.11
C VAL A 76 -13.47 -15.93 -7.64
N GLY A 77 -12.99 -16.73 -6.69
CA GLY A 77 -13.67 -17.91 -6.22
C GLY A 77 -13.26 -18.31 -4.81
N VAL A 78 -13.72 -19.48 -4.41
CA VAL A 78 -13.33 -20.13 -3.16
C VAL A 78 -12.76 -21.50 -3.45
N ARG A 79 -11.78 -21.92 -2.66
CA ARG A 79 -11.28 -23.29 -2.65
C ARG A 79 -11.38 -23.87 -1.26
N HIS A 80 -11.53 -25.19 -1.22
CA HIS A 80 -11.79 -25.93 0.00
C HIS A 80 -10.67 -26.91 0.28
N CYS A 81 -10.25 -26.98 1.54
CA CYS A 81 -9.38 -28.03 2.02
C CYS A 81 -10.19 -29.34 2.15
N ARG A 82 -9.83 -30.36 1.37
CA ARG A 82 -10.47 -31.69 1.44
C ARG A 82 -9.40 -32.76 1.56
N ASN A 83 -9.54 -33.61 2.57
CA ASN A 83 -8.58 -34.69 2.86
C ASN A 83 -7.13 -34.19 3.03
N GLY A 84 -6.96 -33.00 3.62
CA GLY A 84 -5.65 -32.40 3.85
C GLY A 84 -5.00 -31.79 2.61
N VAL A 85 -5.75 -31.59 1.52
CA VAL A 85 -5.27 -30.94 0.29
C VAL A 85 -6.24 -29.85 -0.17
N TRP A 86 -5.72 -28.69 -0.56
CA TRP A 86 -6.49 -27.63 -1.20
C TRP A 86 -6.93 -28.05 -2.60
N GLY A 87 -8.20 -27.87 -2.92
CA GLY A 87 -8.74 -28.13 -4.26
C GLY A 87 -8.62 -26.95 -5.23
N THR A 88 -9.10 -27.16 -6.45
CA THR A 88 -9.17 -26.14 -7.49
C THR A 88 -10.04 -24.95 -7.08
N CYS A 89 -9.86 -23.81 -7.74
CA CYS A 89 -10.68 -22.64 -7.49
C CYS A 89 -12.11 -22.80 -8.05
N GLU A 90 -13.11 -22.77 -7.18
CA GLU A 90 -14.52 -22.72 -7.56
C GLU A 90 -14.91 -21.26 -7.79
N ILE A 91 -14.91 -20.83 -9.06
CA ILE A 91 -15.16 -19.43 -9.44
C ILE A 91 -16.60 -19.03 -9.14
N THR A 92 -16.77 -17.97 -8.36
CA THR A 92 -18.06 -17.41 -7.93
C THR A 92 -18.34 -16.04 -8.54
N GLY A 93 -17.32 -15.37 -9.08
CA GLY A 93 -17.46 -14.09 -9.76
C GLY A 93 -16.34 -13.85 -10.77
N THR A 94 -16.56 -12.92 -11.69
CA THR A 94 -15.56 -12.49 -12.67
C THR A 94 -15.47 -10.97 -12.71
N TYR A 95 -14.29 -10.46 -13.02
CA TYR A 95 -14.04 -9.04 -13.23
C TYR A 95 -13.04 -8.84 -14.36
N GLU A 96 -13.12 -7.68 -15.02
CA GLU A 96 -12.30 -7.33 -16.18
C GLU A 96 -11.28 -6.27 -15.79
N LEU A 97 -10.03 -6.48 -16.19
CA LEU A 97 -8.92 -5.57 -15.97
C LEU A 97 -8.53 -4.93 -17.30
N GLU A 98 -8.63 -3.62 -17.35
CA GLU A 98 -8.10 -2.84 -18.45
C GLU A 98 -6.57 -2.94 -18.51
N PRO A 99 -5.95 -2.85 -19.71
CA PRO A 99 -4.50 -2.86 -19.84
C PRO A 99 -3.89 -1.73 -19.01
N SER A 100 -3.10 -2.10 -17.99
CA SER A 100 -2.50 -1.13 -17.08
C SER A 100 -1.39 -0.33 -17.76
N LEU A 101 -1.32 0.97 -17.43
CA LEU A 101 -0.14 1.77 -17.68
C LEU A 101 0.97 1.27 -16.74
N ALA A 102 2.21 1.26 -17.22
CA ALA A 102 3.38 0.71 -16.53
C ALA A 102 3.41 1.05 -15.03
N ALA A 103 3.70 0.03 -14.20
CA ALA A 103 3.82 0.21 -12.76
C ALA A 103 4.83 1.31 -12.42
N LEU A 104 4.41 2.29 -11.62
CA LEU A 104 5.27 3.37 -11.11
C LEU A 104 6.28 2.88 -10.06
N VAL A 105 6.14 1.64 -9.58
CA VAL A 105 6.99 1.01 -8.58
C VAL A 105 7.44 -0.36 -9.11
N THR A 106 8.74 -0.63 -9.05
CA THR A 106 9.39 -1.83 -9.63
C THR A 106 9.20 -3.11 -8.81
N VAL A 107 8.75 -2.99 -7.56
CA VAL A 107 8.44 -4.06 -6.60
C VAL A 107 7.31 -3.60 -5.66
N PRO A 108 6.51 -4.49 -5.07
CA PRO A 108 6.53 -5.96 -5.21
C PRO A 108 5.89 -6.45 -6.52
N ARG A 109 6.34 -7.59 -7.03
CA ARG A 109 5.78 -8.26 -8.22
C ARG A 109 4.47 -8.93 -7.85
N SER A 110 3.43 -8.79 -8.66
CA SER A 110 2.19 -9.54 -8.47
C SER A 110 2.42 -11.06 -8.62
N CYS A 111 1.75 -11.87 -7.81
CA CYS A 111 1.76 -13.33 -7.94
C CYS A 111 1.07 -13.81 -9.22
N GLY A 112 0.13 -13.01 -9.72
CA GLY A 112 -0.63 -13.22 -10.94
C GLY A 112 -1.58 -12.05 -11.14
N ILE A 113 -1.77 -11.60 -12.38
CA ILE A 113 -2.57 -10.40 -12.68
C ILE A 113 -4.01 -10.45 -12.14
N CYS A 114 -4.54 -11.66 -11.92
CA CYS A 114 -5.87 -11.90 -11.38
C CYS A 114 -5.92 -12.04 -9.85
N ASP A 115 -4.79 -11.96 -9.14
CA ASP A 115 -4.73 -11.95 -7.68
C ASP A 115 -4.23 -10.58 -7.20
N PRO A 116 -5.13 -9.62 -6.92
CA PRO A 116 -4.76 -8.27 -6.52
C PRO A 116 -4.25 -8.19 -5.08
N ASP A 117 -4.51 -9.20 -4.25
CA ASP A 117 -4.09 -9.25 -2.86
C ASP A 117 -2.68 -9.84 -2.70
N CYS A 118 -2.11 -10.30 -3.81
CA CYS A 118 -0.90 -11.09 -3.81
C CYS A 118 0.22 -10.39 -4.56
N ALA A 119 1.20 -9.95 -3.79
CA ALA A 119 2.47 -9.51 -4.30
C ALA A 119 3.62 -10.17 -3.53
N TYR A 120 4.77 -10.32 -4.19
CA TYR A 120 5.99 -10.84 -3.61
C TYR A 120 7.17 -9.95 -4.02
N ALA A 121 8.13 -9.82 -3.11
CA ALA A 121 9.44 -9.30 -3.41
C ALA A 121 10.45 -10.33 -2.92
N CYS A 122 11.38 -10.71 -3.79
CA CYS A 122 12.54 -11.48 -3.39
C CYS A 122 13.66 -10.48 -3.15
N ASP A 123 14.24 -10.54 -1.96
CA ASP A 123 15.45 -9.80 -1.62
C ASP A 123 16.50 -10.80 -1.14
N TYR A 124 17.75 -10.59 -1.53
CA TYR A 124 18.86 -11.45 -1.17
C TYR A 124 19.87 -10.61 -0.39
N PRO A 125 20.13 -10.95 0.89
CA PRO A 125 21.09 -10.20 1.68
C PRO A 125 22.44 -10.15 0.97
N SER A 126 22.92 -8.94 0.72
CA SER A 126 24.22 -8.63 0.15
C SER A 126 25.17 -8.13 1.23
N ALA A 127 26.45 -8.02 0.89
CA ALA A 127 27.44 -7.40 1.78
C ALA A 127 27.12 -5.93 2.11
N ALA A 128 26.27 -5.27 1.31
CA ALA A 128 25.82 -3.90 1.55
C ALA A 128 24.70 -3.82 2.60
N ASP A 129 23.93 -4.91 2.80
CA ASP A 129 22.82 -4.98 3.76
C ASP A 129 23.32 -5.24 5.19
N LEU A 130 24.52 -5.78 5.33
CA LEU A 130 25.15 -6.12 6.62
C LEU A 130 26.54 -5.47 6.79
N PRO A 131 26.70 -4.14 6.60
CA PRO A 131 28.01 -3.51 6.61
C PRO A 131 28.67 -3.64 7.99
N GLY A 132 29.70 -4.47 8.08
CA GLY A 132 30.45 -4.75 9.31
C GLY A 132 29.80 -5.77 10.26
N ARG A 133 28.64 -6.36 9.92
CA ARG A 133 27.91 -7.34 10.77
C ARG A 133 27.54 -8.66 10.06
N GLY A 134 27.84 -8.80 8.77
CA GLY A 134 27.52 -10.00 7.96
C GLY A 134 28.72 -10.83 7.50
N VAL A 135 29.84 -10.77 8.22
CA VAL A 135 31.06 -11.50 7.78
C VAL A 135 30.81 -13.01 7.89
N GLY A 136 30.78 -13.69 6.75
CA GLY A 136 30.65 -15.15 6.69
C GLY A 136 29.22 -15.68 6.69
N VAL A 137 28.21 -14.86 6.38
CA VAL A 137 26.84 -15.30 6.05
C VAL A 137 26.62 -15.19 4.55
N VAL A 138 26.18 -16.25 3.89
CA VAL A 138 25.88 -16.29 2.45
C VAL A 138 24.50 -16.93 2.23
N PHE A 139 23.73 -16.44 1.27
CA PHE A 139 22.51 -17.12 0.83
C PHE A 139 22.85 -18.29 -0.11
N ASP A 140 22.35 -19.49 0.19
CA ASP A 140 22.45 -20.67 -0.67
C ASP A 140 21.16 -20.80 -1.52
N PRO A 141 21.21 -20.45 -2.82
CA PRO A 141 20.05 -20.54 -3.69
C PRO A 141 19.62 -21.97 -4.04
N ALA A 142 20.50 -22.96 -3.88
CA ALA A 142 20.15 -24.36 -4.16
C ALA A 142 19.29 -24.97 -3.04
N GLU A 143 19.47 -24.50 -1.82
CA GLU A 143 18.74 -24.98 -0.64
C GLU A 143 17.74 -23.94 -0.08
N SER A 144 17.66 -22.76 -0.69
CA SER A 144 16.72 -21.68 -0.34
C SER A 144 16.86 -21.17 1.10
N GLY A 145 18.09 -21.05 1.59
CA GLY A 145 18.37 -20.68 2.98
C GLY A 145 19.70 -19.93 3.18
N LEU A 146 19.94 -19.49 4.41
CA LEU A 146 21.21 -18.86 4.80
C LEU A 146 22.21 -19.93 5.26
N VAL A 147 23.49 -19.78 4.91
CA VAL A 147 24.59 -20.66 5.31
C VAL A 147 25.80 -19.86 5.81
N LEU A 148 26.57 -20.47 6.72
CA LEU A 148 27.87 -19.98 7.17
C LEU A 148 29.00 -20.77 6.47
N PRO A 149 29.55 -20.30 5.33
CA PRO A 149 30.64 -21.00 4.65
C PRO A 149 31.91 -21.07 5.51
N ALA A 150 32.58 -22.21 5.45
CA ALA A 150 33.93 -22.33 6.00
C ALA A 150 34.88 -21.40 5.23
N GLY A 151 35.53 -20.46 5.94
CA GLY A 151 36.48 -19.53 5.33
C GLY A 151 37.67 -20.25 4.65
N PRO A 152 38.37 -19.59 3.70
CA PRO A 152 39.49 -20.18 2.98
C PRO A 152 40.68 -20.41 3.92
N GLY A 153 40.71 -21.57 4.58
CA GLY A 153 41.77 -21.99 5.49
C GLY A 153 41.33 -22.74 6.76
N GLY A 154 40.04 -22.89 7.07
CA GLY A 154 39.58 -23.46 8.34
C GLY A 154 38.95 -24.85 8.21
N GLY A 155 39.73 -25.90 8.47
CA GLY A 155 39.15 -27.13 9.07
C GLY A 155 38.59 -26.81 10.47
N PRO A 156 37.90 -27.75 11.13
CA PRO A 156 37.22 -27.49 12.40
C PRO A 156 38.26 -27.30 13.51
N GLY A 157 38.84 -26.10 13.59
CA GLY A 157 39.32 -25.60 14.87
C GLY A 157 38.09 -25.52 15.74
N VAL A 158 38.12 -26.22 16.87
CA VAL A 158 37.12 -26.07 17.93
C VAL A 158 37.11 -24.58 18.27
N LEU A 159 36.15 -23.85 17.72
CA LEU A 159 35.95 -22.47 18.10
C LEU A 159 35.56 -22.53 19.57
N THR A 160 36.32 -21.82 20.41
CA THR A 160 36.07 -21.83 21.86
C THR A 160 34.69 -21.23 22.08
N ASP A 161 33.86 -21.92 22.85
CA ASP A 161 32.55 -21.47 23.32
C ASP A 161 32.69 -21.43 24.84
N THR A 162 33.00 -20.24 25.37
CA THR A 162 33.41 -20.04 26.76
C THR A 162 32.24 -20.24 27.74
N ASP A 163 31.01 -19.97 27.31
CA ASP A 163 29.83 -20.03 28.17
C ASP A 163 28.90 -21.23 27.89
N GLY A 164 29.17 -21.96 26.81
CA GLY A 164 28.53 -23.23 26.48
C GLY A 164 27.12 -23.09 25.94
N ASP A 165 26.78 -21.93 25.37
CA ASP A 165 25.45 -21.65 24.85
C ASP A 165 25.23 -22.14 23.40
N GLY A 166 26.29 -22.67 22.78
CA GLY A 166 26.28 -23.21 21.42
C GLY A 166 26.71 -22.21 20.35
N VAL A 167 27.08 -20.97 20.70
CA VAL A 167 27.66 -19.97 19.81
C VAL A 167 29.15 -19.80 20.13
N PRO A 168 30.07 -19.95 19.17
CA PRO A 168 31.49 -19.78 19.49
C PRO A 168 31.90 -18.33 19.75
N ASP A 169 32.85 -18.11 20.67
CA ASP A 169 33.38 -16.81 21.13
C ASP A 169 33.79 -15.85 19.98
N ALA A 170 34.18 -16.39 18.83
CA ALA A 170 34.55 -15.60 17.65
C ALA A 170 33.36 -14.98 16.91
N GLY A 171 32.16 -15.55 17.07
CA GLY A 171 30.89 -15.05 16.57
C GLY A 171 29.91 -14.67 17.68
N ASP A 172 30.32 -14.79 18.95
CA ASP A 172 29.53 -14.41 20.11
C ASP A 172 29.89 -13.00 20.57
N GLU A 173 28.96 -12.07 20.36
CA GLU A 173 29.07 -10.70 20.86
C GLU A 173 28.89 -10.63 22.39
N CYS A 174 28.38 -11.70 23.03
CA CYS A 174 27.99 -11.79 24.43
C CYS A 174 28.51 -13.07 25.14
N PRO A 175 29.82 -13.17 25.44
CA PRO A 175 30.51 -14.36 25.98
C PRO A 175 30.16 -14.77 27.43
N GLY A 176 28.91 -14.60 27.87
CA GLY A 176 28.43 -15.01 29.18
C GLY A 176 26.98 -15.49 29.15
N ALA A 177 26.67 -16.48 29.98
CA ALA A 177 25.45 -17.29 29.97
C ALA A 177 24.21 -16.68 29.26
N GLY A 178 24.12 -16.97 27.96
CA GLY A 178 22.88 -16.96 27.18
C GLY A 178 22.87 -15.99 25.99
N PHE A 179 22.69 -16.56 24.80
CA PHE A 179 22.40 -15.92 23.53
C PHE A 179 21.45 -14.72 23.63
N ARG A 180 21.99 -13.49 23.68
CA ARG A 180 21.23 -12.24 23.58
C ARG A 180 22.04 -11.16 22.87
N ALA A 181 21.99 -11.14 21.55
CA ALA A 181 22.41 -9.93 20.82
C ALA A 181 21.24 -8.93 20.76
N PRO A 182 21.44 -7.67 21.18
CA PRO A 182 22.60 -7.08 21.83
C PRO A 182 22.61 -7.35 23.34
N CYS A 183 23.82 -7.32 23.91
CA CYS A 183 24.11 -7.73 25.29
C CYS A 183 23.61 -6.75 26.37
N THR A 184 22.58 -5.96 26.10
CA THR A 184 22.01 -4.99 27.04
C THR A 184 20.88 -5.62 27.86
N PRO A 185 21.02 -5.77 29.18
CA PRO A 185 19.90 -6.16 30.02
C PRO A 185 18.81 -5.08 29.94
N GLY A 186 17.63 -5.44 29.41
CA GLY A 186 16.47 -4.56 29.40
C GLY A 186 16.17 -3.84 28.09
N THR A 187 16.92 -4.08 27.01
CA THR A 187 16.40 -3.85 25.66
C THR A 187 15.93 -5.18 25.12
N ALA A 188 14.61 -5.36 25.08
CA ALA A 188 14.02 -6.30 24.15
C ALA A 188 14.38 -5.78 22.77
N ASP A 189 15.39 -6.37 22.16
CA ASP A 189 15.70 -6.10 20.77
C ASP A 189 14.65 -6.84 19.95
N ASP A 190 13.67 -6.07 19.51
CA ASP A 190 12.49 -6.48 18.75
C ASP A 190 12.88 -6.91 17.31
N GLY A 191 13.70 -7.94 17.19
CA GLY A 191 14.17 -8.52 15.93
C GLY A 191 13.83 -10.00 15.78
N LEU A 192 13.91 -10.50 14.55
CA LEU A 192 13.81 -11.93 14.24
C LEU A 192 15.22 -12.52 14.22
N VAL A 193 15.44 -13.60 14.97
CA VAL A 193 16.76 -14.21 15.12
C VAL A 193 16.69 -15.70 14.82
N HIS A 194 17.64 -16.20 14.03
CA HIS A 194 17.81 -17.62 13.73
C HIS A 194 19.27 -18.01 13.93
N THR A 195 19.52 -19.10 14.67
CA THR A 195 20.87 -19.57 14.98
C THR A 195 21.31 -20.67 14.01
N LEU A 196 22.38 -20.42 13.26
CA LEU A 196 22.96 -21.40 12.33
C LEU A 196 24.17 -22.11 12.96
N ALA A 197 24.23 -23.44 12.80
CA ALA A 197 25.43 -24.19 13.16
C ALA A 197 26.54 -23.95 12.14
N PHE A 198 27.78 -23.78 12.61
CA PHE A 198 28.94 -23.67 11.72
C PHE A 198 29.09 -24.94 10.85
N GLY A 199 29.16 -24.76 9.53
CA GLY A 199 29.23 -25.88 8.58
C GLY A 199 27.97 -26.74 8.51
N GLY A 200 26.86 -26.29 9.11
CA GLY A 200 25.54 -26.92 9.01
C GLY A 200 24.89 -26.70 7.64
N PRO A 201 23.79 -27.42 7.35
CA PRO A 201 22.98 -27.16 6.16
C PRO A 201 22.41 -25.74 6.21
N SER A 202 21.98 -25.22 5.06
CA SER A 202 21.28 -23.95 5.07
C SER A 202 19.95 -24.05 5.85
N ALA A 203 19.47 -22.91 6.35
CA ALA A 203 18.19 -22.86 7.04
C ALA A 203 17.27 -21.77 6.49
N SER A 204 15.97 -22.05 6.56
CA SER A 204 14.87 -21.13 6.21
C SER A 204 13.87 -21.14 7.36
N ASP A 205 13.51 -19.96 7.85
CA ASP A 205 12.57 -19.77 8.95
C ASP A 205 11.43 -18.85 8.47
N PRO A 206 10.40 -19.42 7.82
CA PRO A 206 9.31 -18.63 7.25
C PRO A 206 8.46 -18.03 8.37
N LEU A 207 8.55 -16.70 8.53
CA LEU A 207 7.67 -15.97 9.43
C LEU A 207 6.44 -15.41 8.71
N ASN A 208 5.27 -15.87 9.13
CA ASN A 208 4.00 -15.30 8.70
C ASN A 208 3.65 -14.10 9.58
N LEU A 209 3.86 -12.90 9.06
CA LEU A 209 3.45 -11.65 9.70
C LEU A 209 2.12 -11.18 9.13
N THR A 210 1.10 -11.11 9.98
CA THR A 210 -0.16 -10.43 9.64
C THR A 210 -0.07 -8.97 10.04
N VAL A 211 0.28 -8.11 9.09
CA VAL A 211 0.21 -6.65 9.25
C VAL A 211 -1.19 -6.17 8.87
N THR A 212 -1.78 -5.36 9.74
CA THR A 212 -3.08 -4.72 9.49
C THR A 212 -2.91 -3.20 9.52
N VAL A 213 -3.48 -2.52 8.53
CA VAL A 213 -3.59 -1.05 8.57
C VAL A 213 -4.53 -0.69 9.69
N ARG A 214 -4.00 -0.13 10.78
CA ARG A 214 -4.83 0.24 11.93
C ARG A 214 -5.39 1.65 11.86
N THR A 215 -4.74 2.56 11.14
CA THR A 215 -5.09 3.98 11.10
C THR A 215 -5.15 4.48 9.66
N ALA A 216 -6.21 5.22 9.33
CA ALA A 216 -6.36 5.91 8.05
C ALA A 216 -7.25 7.13 8.23
N ASP A 217 -7.10 8.09 7.33
CA ASP A 217 -7.98 9.25 7.22
C ASP A 217 -8.63 9.25 5.84
N VAL A 218 -9.93 8.98 5.80
CA VAL A 218 -10.70 8.89 4.56
C VAL A 218 -11.41 10.21 4.31
N TYR A 219 -11.11 10.82 3.16
CA TYR A 219 -11.74 12.06 2.73
C TYR A 219 -12.63 11.80 1.51
N PHE A 220 -13.94 11.98 1.67
CA PHE A 220 -14.89 11.90 0.56
C PHE A 220 -14.89 13.25 -0.17
N LEU A 221 -14.43 13.25 -1.42
CA LEU A 221 -14.37 14.44 -2.26
C LEU A 221 -15.34 14.27 -3.42
N MET A 222 -16.46 14.98 -3.35
CA MET A 222 -17.58 14.82 -4.27
C MET A 222 -17.56 15.89 -5.35
N ASP A 223 -17.58 15.50 -6.61
CA ASP A 223 -17.98 16.37 -7.71
C ASP A 223 -19.47 16.73 -7.56
N THR A 224 -19.79 18.01 -7.60
CA THR A 224 -21.13 18.52 -7.41
C THR A 224 -21.73 19.16 -8.66
N THR A 225 -21.17 18.92 -9.85
CA THR A 225 -21.74 19.44 -11.11
C THR A 225 -23.02 18.72 -11.52
N GLY A 226 -23.70 19.27 -12.53
CA GLY A 226 -25.12 18.99 -12.79
C GLY A 226 -25.46 17.53 -13.07
N SER A 227 -24.49 16.76 -13.58
CA SER A 227 -24.63 15.31 -13.84
C SER A 227 -24.68 14.48 -12.54
N MET A 228 -24.05 14.96 -11.46
CA MET A 228 -23.78 14.19 -10.25
C MET A 228 -24.98 14.02 -9.30
N GLY A 229 -26.18 14.47 -9.68
CA GLY A 229 -27.36 14.47 -8.80
C GLY A 229 -27.76 13.08 -8.29
N GLY A 230 -27.61 12.05 -9.12
CA GLY A 230 -27.89 10.65 -8.76
C GLY A 230 -26.86 10.11 -7.76
N GLU A 231 -25.59 10.39 -8.03
CA GLU A 231 -24.43 9.98 -7.26
C GLU A 231 -24.45 10.63 -5.87
N ILE A 232 -24.77 11.92 -5.77
CA ILE A 232 -24.93 12.62 -4.49
C ILE A 232 -26.05 11.97 -3.67
N THR A 233 -27.17 11.63 -4.32
CA THR A 233 -28.30 10.96 -3.66
C THR A 233 -27.89 9.58 -3.14
N ASN A 234 -27.15 8.82 -3.94
CA ASN A 234 -26.65 7.51 -3.55
C ASN A 234 -25.64 7.58 -2.41
N LEU A 235 -24.70 8.53 -2.43
CA LEU A 235 -23.74 8.73 -1.36
C LEU A 235 -24.45 9.09 -0.05
N ARG A 236 -25.40 10.02 -0.09
CA ARG A 236 -26.21 10.40 1.09
C ARG A 236 -26.97 9.23 1.68
N ALA A 237 -27.52 8.35 0.85
CA ALA A 237 -28.21 7.15 1.32
C ALA A 237 -27.22 6.13 1.90
N GLY A 238 -26.16 5.80 1.17
CA GLY A 238 -25.24 4.70 1.50
C GLY A 238 -24.15 5.02 2.54
N ILE A 239 -23.92 6.29 2.87
CA ILE A 239 -22.80 6.66 3.75
C ILE A 239 -22.94 6.06 5.17
N THR A 240 -24.16 5.93 5.68
CA THR A 240 -24.48 5.34 7.00
C THR A 240 -25.44 4.16 6.95
N THR A 241 -26.01 3.83 5.80
CA THR A 241 -26.99 2.75 5.67
C THR A 241 -26.48 1.60 4.82
N GLY A 242 -26.97 0.40 5.11
CA GLY A 242 -26.53 -0.83 4.47
C GLY A 242 -25.35 -1.51 5.16
N THR A 243 -24.97 -2.66 4.60
CA THR A 243 -23.88 -3.52 5.03
C THR A 243 -23.09 -3.90 3.78
N TYR A 244 -21.98 -3.22 3.54
CA TYR A 244 -21.12 -3.45 2.37
C TYR A 244 -20.02 -4.49 2.61
N VAL A 245 -19.69 -4.72 3.88
CA VAL A 245 -18.80 -5.79 4.32
C VAL A 245 -19.60 -6.69 5.27
N PRO A 246 -19.65 -8.02 5.08
CA PRO A 246 -20.37 -8.93 5.96
C PRO A 246 -20.01 -8.72 7.44
N GLY A 247 -21.02 -8.56 8.30
CA GLY A 247 -20.81 -8.29 9.73
C GLY A 247 -20.53 -6.83 10.10
N CYS A 248 -20.50 -5.92 9.12
CA CYS A 248 -20.12 -4.51 9.31
C CYS A 248 -21.27 -3.56 8.92
N PRO A 249 -22.22 -3.31 9.83
CA PRO A 249 -23.31 -2.37 9.59
C PRO A 249 -22.79 -0.92 9.62
N GLY A 250 -23.63 0.01 9.15
CA GLY A 250 -23.34 1.45 9.20
C GLY A 250 -22.85 2.03 7.87
N GLY A 251 -23.22 1.39 6.76
CA GLY A 251 -22.93 1.87 5.41
C GLY A 251 -21.44 1.89 5.07
N ILE A 252 -21.06 2.79 4.17
CA ILE A 252 -19.68 2.91 3.68
C ILE A 252 -18.71 3.19 4.84
N MET A 253 -19.04 4.11 5.75
CA MET A 253 -18.15 4.40 6.89
C MET A 253 -18.02 3.22 7.86
N GLY A 254 -19.11 2.47 8.07
CA GLY A 254 -19.10 1.26 8.91
C GLY A 254 -18.22 0.16 8.31
N ALA A 255 -18.34 -0.07 7.00
CA ALA A 255 -17.51 -1.03 6.28
C ALA A 255 -16.01 -0.68 6.35
N ILE A 256 -15.66 0.59 6.10
CA ILE A 256 -14.26 1.06 6.21
C ILE A 256 -13.74 0.87 7.63
N ARG A 257 -14.51 1.27 8.65
CA ARG A 257 -14.05 1.21 10.05
C ARG A 257 -13.95 -0.21 10.59
N CYS A 258 -14.66 -1.15 9.99
CA CYS A 258 -14.47 -2.57 10.25
C CYS A 258 -13.08 -3.08 9.82
N ILE A 259 -12.62 -2.64 8.65
CA ILE A 259 -11.32 -3.04 8.08
C ILE A 259 -10.19 -2.25 8.75
N ILE A 260 -10.40 -0.95 8.99
CA ILE A 260 -9.44 -0.01 9.57
C ILE A 260 -10.06 0.60 10.84
N PRO A 261 -9.85 0.02 12.03
CA PRO A 261 -10.55 0.40 13.25
C PRO A 261 -10.43 1.89 13.64
N ASP A 262 -9.27 2.50 13.39
CA ASP A 262 -9.03 3.93 13.62
C ASP A 262 -9.10 4.75 12.32
N ALA A 263 -10.07 4.43 11.46
CA ALA A 263 -10.46 5.29 10.34
C ALA A 263 -11.21 6.54 10.82
N TRP A 264 -10.72 7.71 10.43
CA TRP A 264 -11.41 9.00 10.60
C TRP A 264 -11.90 9.51 9.25
N PHE A 265 -12.92 10.37 9.26
CA PHE A 265 -13.62 10.76 8.04
C PHE A 265 -13.70 12.28 7.89
N GLY A 266 -13.52 12.76 6.67
CA GLY A 266 -13.80 14.14 6.28
C GLY A 266 -14.56 14.20 4.97
N VAL A 267 -15.10 15.38 4.66
CA VAL A 267 -15.97 15.58 3.50
C VAL A 267 -15.69 16.93 2.85
N GLY A 268 -15.58 16.93 1.53
CA GLY A 268 -15.52 18.12 0.70
C GLY A 268 -16.22 17.91 -0.63
N HIS A 269 -16.34 18.99 -1.38
CA HIS A 269 -16.83 18.94 -2.73
C HIS A 269 -16.08 19.90 -3.65
N HIS A 270 -16.23 19.72 -4.95
CA HIS A 270 -15.76 20.64 -5.97
C HIS A 270 -16.74 20.66 -7.15
N ASP A 271 -16.69 21.72 -7.93
CA ASP A 271 -17.41 21.88 -9.19
C ASP A 271 -16.36 22.21 -10.25
N ASP A 272 -16.33 23.49 -10.63
CA ASP A 272 -15.29 24.17 -11.37
C ASP A 272 -14.93 25.50 -10.68
N PHE A 273 -13.91 26.22 -11.16
CA PHE A 273 -13.77 27.64 -10.90
C PHE A 273 -15.05 28.40 -11.27
N PRO A 274 -15.56 29.27 -10.38
CA PRO A 274 -16.69 30.15 -10.69
C PRO A 274 -16.28 31.30 -11.62
N TYR A 275 -15.79 30.96 -12.82
CA TYR A 275 -15.24 31.85 -13.80
C TYR A 275 -15.56 31.36 -15.21
N ALA A 276 -16.15 32.22 -16.03
CA ALA A 276 -16.48 31.88 -17.41
C ALA A 276 -15.20 31.70 -18.25
N PRO A 277 -15.12 30.67 -19.12
CA PRO A 277 -16.22 29.81 -19.56
C PRO A 277 -16.39 28.51 -18.75
N PHE A 278 -15.70 28.31 -17.63
CA PHE A 278 -15.67 27.01 -16.93
C PHE A 278 -16.81 26.82 -15.93
N GLY A 279 -17.09 27.86 -15.14
CA GLY A 279 -18.16 27.84 -14.16
C GLY A 279 -18.75 29.21 -13.90
N SER A 280 -19.66 29.28 -12.94
CA SER A 280 -20.48 30.45 -12.66
C SER A 280 -20.66 30.66 -11.15
N ALA A 281 -20.14 31.80 -10.66
CA ALA A 281 -20.40 32.25 -9.29
C ALA A 281 -21.91 32.39 -8.98
N ALA A 282 -22.73 32.71 -10.00
CA ALA A 282 -24.18 32.84 -9.83
C ALA A 282 -24.87 31.47 -9.66
N SER A 283 -24.25 30.40 -10.14
CA SER A 283 -24.72 29.01 -9.97
C SER A 283 -24.25 28.38 -8.65
N GLY A 284 -23.32 29.05 -7.95
CA GLY A 284 -22.76 28.55 -6.69
C GLY A 284 -21.49 27.71 -6.87
N ASP A 285 -20.97 27.58 -8.09
CA ASP A 285 -19.81 26.73 -8.38
C ASP A 285 -18.60 27.16 -7.53
N VAL A 286 -17.86 26.18 -7.04
CA VAL A 286 -16.62 26.40 -6.28
C VAL A 286 -15.54 25.42 -6.72
N VAL A 287 -14.32 25.94 -6.90
CA VAL A 287 -13.17 25.12 -7.29
C VAL A 287 -12.86 24.02 -6.26
N TYR A 288 -13.17 24.30 -5.00
CA TYR A 288 -13.13 23.33 -3.90
C TYR A 288 -13.74 23.94 -2.64
N ARG A 289 -14.41 23.11 -1.85
CA ARG A 289 -14.93 23.46 -0.54
C ARG A 289 -14.82 22.30 0.43
N ASN A 290 -14.13 22.53 1.53
CA ASN A 290 -14.14 21.64 2.68
C ASN A 290 -15.41 21.82 3.52
N LEU A 291 -16.17 20.74 3.76
CA LEU A 291 -17.39 20.73 4.59
C LEU A 291 -17.14 20.19 6.00
N GLN A 292 -16.15 19.31 6.16
CA GLN A 292 -15.81 18.67 7.41
C GLN A 292 -14.35 18.23 7.38
N ASP A 293 -13.56 18.76 8.31
CA ASP A 293 -12.22 18.26 8.61
C ASP A 293 -12.27 16.81 9.05
N ILE A 294 -11.15 16.11 8.89
CA ILE A 294 -10.96 14.75 9.39
C ILE A 294 -11.37 14.67 10.86
N THR A 295 -12.35 13.81 11.14
CA THR A 295 -12.93 13.62 12.47
C THR A 295 -13.21 12.16 12.75
N MET A 296 -13.04 11.76 14.02
CA MET A 296 -13.45 10.43 14.48
C MET A 296 -14.97 10.25 14.46
N SER A 297 -15.74 11.35 14.44
CA SER A 297 -17.20 11.34 14.56
C SER A 297 -17.87 11.06 13.21
N THR A 298 -18.35 9.82 13.04
CA THR A 298 -19.14 9.41 11.86
C THR A 298 -20.43 10.22 11.73
N ALA A 299 -21.01 10.69 12.84
CA ALA A 299 -22.19 11.54 12.81
C ALA A 299 -21.89 12.93 12.18
N MET A 300 -20.73 13.52 12.49
CA MET A 300 -20.33 14.81 11.89
C MET A 300 -20.01 14.64 10.40
N ALA A 301 -19.32 13.57 10.02
CA ALA A 301 -19.05 13.25 8.62
C ALA A 301 -20.35 12.98 7.84
N ALA A 302 -21.27 12.18 8.37
CA ALA A 302 -22.58 11.94 7.75
C ALA A 302 -23.39 13.23 7.59
N ALA A 303 -23.41 14.09 8.61
CA ALA A 303 -24.07 15.39 8.53
C ALA A 303 -23.43 16.29 7.46
N ALA A 304 -22.13 16.18 7.22
CA ALA A 304 -21.44 16.90 6.15
C ALA A 304 -21.78 16.36 4.76
N VAL A 305 -21.86 15.03 4.59
CA VAL A 305 -22.38 14.42 3.35
C VAL A 305 -23.81 14.89 3.06
N GLY A 306 -24.65 15.02 4.10
CA GLY A 306 -25.98 15.59 3.98
C GLY A 306 -26.00 17.02 3.40
N ARG A 307 -24.93 17.80 3.58
CA ARG A 307 -24.81 19.20 3.12
C ARG A 307 -24.21 19.38 1.72
N ILE A 308 -23.78 18.30 1.05
CA ILE A 308 -23.19 18.37 -0.30
C ILE A 308 -24.21 18.99 -1.28
N PRO A 309 -23.92 20.12 -1.93
CA PRO A 309 -24.85 20.75 -2.86
C PRO A 309 -24.91 20.00 -4.20
N LEU A 310 -25.86 20.37 -5.06
CA LEU A 310 -25.82 20.09 -6.49
C LEU A 310 -25.75 21.45 -7.19
N HIS A 311 -24.71 21.65 -8.00
CA HIS A 311 -24.48 22.80 -8.85
C HIS A 311 -24.48 22.35 -10.31
N TYR A 312 -23.76 23.05 -11.20
CA TYR A 312 -23.92 22.84 -12.64
C TYR A 312 -22.61 22.72 -13.41
N GLY A 313 -21.57 23.50 -13.09
CA GLY A 313 -20.48 23.72 -14.05
C GLY A 313 -20.98 24.43 -15.32
N TYR A 314 -20.09 24.71 -16.26
CA TYR A 314 -20.44 25.34 -17.55
C TYR A 314 -19.80 24.65 -18.76
N ASP A 315 -18.63 24.02 -18.60
CA ASP A 315 -18.05 23.12 -19.57
C ASP A 315 -18.03 21.67 -19.07
N TRP A 316 -17.40 20.78 -19.84
CA TRP A 316 -17.45 19.34 -19.59
C TRP A 316 -16.39 18.83 -18.60
N PRO A 317 -15.12 19.29 -18.63
CA PRO A 317 -14.15 18.93 -17.60
C PRO A 317 -14.39 19.73 -16.30
N GLU A 318 -13.92 19.20 -15.17
CA GLU A 318 -14.18 19.81 -13.85
C GLU A 318 -12.87 20.07 -13.06
N SER A 319 -12.96 20.57 -11.82
CA SER A 319 -11.80 21.01 -11.02
C SER A 319 -11.18 19.96 -10.09
N GLN A 320 -11.23 18.67 -10.44
CA GLN A 320 -10.72 17.57 -9.59
C GLN A 320 -9.24 17.78 -9.23
N SER A 321 -8.40 18.17 -10.20
CA SER A 321 -6.96 18.29 -9.98
C SER A 321 -6.61 19.44 -9.02
N GLN A 322 -7.37 20.53 -9.07
CA GLN A 322 -7.25 21.69 -8.19
C GLN A 322 -7.76 21.35 -6.78
N ALA A 323 -8.88 20.66 -6.69
CA ALA A 323 -9.41 20.18 -5.42
C ALA A 323 -8.45 19.21 -4.73
N LEU A 324 -7.89 18.25 -5.47
CA LEU A 324 -6.86 17.33 -4.95
C LEU A 324 -5.59 18.05 -4.51
N TRP A 325 -5.12 19.03 -5.30
CA TRP A 325 -3.98 19.85 -4.91
C TRP A 325 -4.26 20.64 -3.62
N ALA A 326 -5.44 21.25 -3.50
CA ALA A 326 -5.84 21.97 -2.29
C ALA A 326 -5.90 21.00 -1.11
N VAL A 327 -6.59 19.86 -1.25
CA VAL A 327 -6.70 18.80 -0.24
C VAL A 327 -5.34 18.37 0.27
N ALA A 328 -4.39 18.08 -0.62
CA ALA A 328 -3.06 17.60 -0.24
C ALA A 328 -2.18 18.71 0.34
N SER A 329 -2.15 19.90 -0.26
CA SER A 329 -1.22 20.96 0.13
C SER A 329 -1.73 21.87 1.25
N GLY A 330 -3.05 21.96 1.43
CA GLY A 330 -3.69 23.04 2.19
C GLY A 330 -3.54 24.42 1.52
N GLY A 331 -3.09 24.47 0.27
CA GLY A 331 -2.85 25.70 -0.48
C GLY A 331 -4.14 26.39 -0.93
N GLY A 332 -4.03 27.68 -1.19
CA GLY A 332 -5.11 28.48 -1.77
C GLY A 332 -5.03 28.51 -3.30
N LEU A 333 -6.18 28.75 -3.94
CA LEU A 333 -6.33 28.86 -5.39
C LEU A 333 -6.76 30.29 -5.73
N GLY A 334 -5.84 31.22 -5.48
CA GLY A 334 -6.05 32.63 -5.73
C GLY A 334 -7.22 33.23 -4.97
N GLY A 335 -8.00 34.08 -5.64
CA GLY A 335 -9.21 34.67 -5.08
C GLY A 335 -10.37 33.69 -4.84
N TYR A 336 -10.25 32.43 -5.30
CA TYR A 336 -11.33 31.44 -5.28
C TYR A 336 -11.29 30.53 -4.04
N LEU A 337 -10.11 30.34 -3.47
CA LEU A 337 -9.92 29.54 -2.27
C LEU A 337 -8.77 30.11 -1.45
N SER A 338 -9.06 30.54 -0.22
CA SER A 338 -8.00 30.92 0.73
C SER A 338 -7.17 29.71 1.13
N ALA A 339 -5.87 29.90 1.37
CA ALA A 339 -5.05 28.84 1.94
C ALA A 339 -5.60 28.40 3.31
N ARG A 340 -5.45 27.12 3.62
CA ARG A 340 -5.93 26.54 4.87
C ARG A 340 -5.18 27.12 6.06
N THR A 341 -5.93 27.54 7.07
CA THR A 341 -5.41 27.94 8.38
C THR A 341 -6.18 27.23 9.50
N GLY A 342 -5.59 27.13 10.69
CA GLY A 342 -6.28 26.65 11.89
C GLY A 342 -6.42 25.13 12.01
N CYS A 343 -5.62 24.36 11.28
CA CYS A 343 -5.52 22.92 11.53
C CYS A 343 -4.86 22.65 12.91
N PRO A 344 -5.33 21.64 13.67
CA PRO A 344 -4.67 21.22 14.90
C PRO A 344 -3.20 20.85 14.71
N ALA A 345 -2.39 20.99 15.75
CA ALA A 345 -1.00 20.56 15.70
C ALA A 345 -0.90 19.06 15.37
N GLY A 346 0.08 18.68 14.54
CA GLY A 346 0.24 17.30 14.07
C GLY A 346 -0.72 16.89 12.95
N THR A 347 -1.35 17.87 12.28
CA THR A 347 -2.19 17.63 11.10
C THR A 347 -1.75 18.47 9.90
N TRP A 348 -2.12 18.07 8.69
CA TRP A 348 -1.69 18.68 7.42
C TRP A 348 -2.77 18.62 6.34
N GLY A 349 -2.53 19.30 5.21
CA GLY A 349 -3.48 19.39 4.10
C GLY A 349 -4.70 20.25 4.42
N TYR A 350 -5.62 20.39 3.46
CA TYR A 350 -6.83 21.18 3.66
C TYR A 350 -7.79 20.55 4.69
N PRO A 351 -8.02 19.23 4.68
CA PRO A 351 -8.91 18.56 5.64
C PRO A 351 -8.32 18.34 7.03
N CYS A 352 -7.08 18.77 7.27
CA CYS A 352 -6.32 18.49 8.50
C CYS A 352 -6.12 16.98 8.74
N PHE A 353 -5.57 16.27 7.77
CA PHE A 353 -5.11 14.88 7.89
C PHE A 353 -4.13 14.72 9.05
N ARG A 354 -4.22 13.62 9.79
CA ARG A 354 -3.33 13.30 10.90
C ARG A 354 -1.95 12.88 10.37
N ASN A 355 -0.89 13.25 11.08
CA ASN A 355 0.44 12.72 10.79
C ASN A 355 0.53 11.24 11.17
N GLY A 356 1.25 10.45 10.38
CA GLY A 356 1.48 9.02 10.65
C GLY A 356 0.29 8.10 10.36
N THR A 357 -0.79 8.63 9.77
CA THR A 357 -1.93 7.86 9.25
C THR A 357 -1.87 7.81 7.72
N ILE A 358 -2.53 6.83 7.10
CA ILE A 358 -2.64 6.76 5.64
C ILE A 358 -3.76 7.71 5.20
N PRO A 359 -3.48 8.77 4.42
CA PRO A 359 -4.52 9.59 3.81
C PRO A 359 -5.13 8.85 2.61
N ILE A 360 -6.45 8.71 2.58
CA ILE A 360 -7.19 8.10 1.48
C ILE A 360 -8.20 9.14 0.99
N VAL A 361 -8.10 9.56 -0.26
CA VAL A 361 -9.10 10.43 -0.88
C VAL A 361 -9.95 9.59 -1.82
N ILE A 362 -11.25 9.53 -1.55
CA ILE A 362 -12.23 8.92 -2.45
C ILE A 362 -12.84 10.05 -3.25
N LEU A 363 -12.35 10.21 -4.47
CA LEU A 363 -12.83 11.19 -5.44
C LEU A 363 -13.98 10.58 -6.25
N PHE A 364 -15.12 11.26 -6.27
CA PHE A 364 -16.28 10.90 -7.08
C PHE A 364 -16.46 11.93 -8.19
N THR A 365 -16.51 11.50 -9.45
CA THR A 365 -16.77 12.35 -10.62
C THR A 365 -17.17 11.48 -11.80
N ASP A 366 -17.93 12.02 -12.75
CA ASP A 366 -18.29 11.37 -14.01
C ASP A 366 -17.71 12.10 -15.24
N ALA A 367 -16.82 13.06 -15.00
CA ALA A 367 -16.25 13.95 -16.02
C ALA A 367 -14.70 13.89 -16.07
N PRO A 368 -14.07 14.28 -17.20
CA PRO A 368 -12.63 14.50 -17.29
C PRO A 368 -12.17 15.67 -16.42
N TYR A 369 -10.85 15.78 -16.23
CA TYR A 369 -10.29 16.80 -15.34
C TYR A 369 -9.74 17.95 -16.14
N HIS A 370 -9.95 19.17 -15.66
CA HIS A 370 -9.08 20.25 -16.04
C HIS A 370 -7.64 19.98 -15.57
N ASN A 371 -6.69 20.32 -16.44
CA ASN A 371 -5.26 20.00 -16.30
C ASN A 371 -4.96 18.51 -16.06
N GLY A 372 -5.89 17.63 -16.47
CA GLY A 372 -5.71 16.18 -16.46
C GLY A 372 -5.00 15.63 -17.70
N PRO A 373 -4.89 14.30 -17.82
CA PRO A 373 -4.14 13.63 -18.90
C PRO A 373 -4.72 13.89 -20.30
N PHE A 374 -5.98 14.31 -20.40
CA PHE A 374 -6.65 14.62 -21.67
C PHE A 374 -6.38 16.04 -22.20
N GLY A 375 -5.59 16.87 -21.48
CA GLY A 375 -5.12 18.16 -21.97
C GLY A 375 -6.14 19.30 -21.89
N TYR A 376 -7.21 19.17 -21.10
CA TYR A 376 -8.18 20.24 -20.86
C TYR A 376 -7.62 21.32 -19.94
N GLY A 377 -6.82 22.24 -20.48
CA GLY A 377 -6.19 23.28 -19.67
C GLY A 377 -7.15 24.37 -19.21
N TYR A 378 -7.03 24.81 -17.96
CA TYR A 378 -7.59 26.11 -17.58
C TYR A 378 -6.87 27.22 -18.32
N SER A 379 -7.62 28.22 -18.79
CA SER A 379 -7.06 29.39 -19.46
C SER A 379 -7.74 30.66 -18.97
N GLY A 380 -6.95 31.70 -18.71
CA GLY A 380 -7.47 33.01 -18.32
C GLY A 380 -8.09 33.10 -16.93
N VAL A 381 -8.04 32.03 -16.10
CA VAL A 381 -8.46 32.09 -14.70
C VAL A 381 -7.47 32.99 -13.93
N PRO A 382 -7.92 34.10 -13.32
CA PRO A 382 -7.07 34.97 -12.52
C PRO A 382 -6.42 34.25 -11.34
N ALA A 383 -5.18 34.65 -11.04
CA ALA A 383 -4.43 34.16 -9.90
C ALA A 383 -4.90 34.71 -8.55
#